data_AF-A0A6P5NH53-F1
#
_entry.id   AF-A0A6P5NH53-F1
#
_cell.length_a   1.000
_cell.length_b   1.000
_cell.length_c   1.000
_cell.angle_alpha   90.00
_cell.angle_beta   90.00
_cell.angle_gamma   90.00
#
_symmetry.space_group_name_H-M   'P 1'
#
loop_
_entity.id
_entity.type
_entity.pdbx_description
1 polymer ?
#
loop_
_entity_poly.entity_id
_entity_poly.type
_entity_poly.pdbx_seq_one_letter_code
_entity_poly.pdbx_strand_id
1 'polypeptide(L)'
;MFLSSRVFHSPEAFKLDYEKMEKELRVFVYPDGDPETYFHTPRKLTGKYSSEGYFFKNIKESHFFTADSLQAHLFSIPISCHKMRGKLNGYVLCQEYATGDFAQI
;
A
#
# COMPACT_ATOMS: atom_id res chain seq x y z
N MET A 1 -23.54 -22.22 -9.23
CA MET A 1 -22.06 -22.28 -9.32
C MET A 1 -21.55 -22.33 -7.88
N PHE A 2 -21.19 -23.51 -7.37
CA PHE A 2 -20.76 -23.67 -5.99
C PHE A 2 -19.33 -23.13 -5.83
N LEU A 3 -19.15 -22.08 -5.03
CA LEU A 3 -17.84 -21.64 -4.59
C LEU A 3 -17.23 -22.77 -3.76
N SER A 4 -16.07 -23.27 -4.18
CA SER A 4 -15.35 -24.34 -3.49
C SER A 4 -15.11 -23.95 -2.03
N SER A 5 -15.67 -24.71 -1.10
CA SER A 5 -15.55 -24.52 0.36
C SER A 5 -14.13 -24.66 0.91
N ARG A 6 -13.13 -24.90 0.05
CA ARG A 6 -11.71 -24.99 0.43
C ARG A 6 -10.98 -23.65 0.41
N VAL A 7 -11.58 -22.61 -0.17
CA VAL A 7 -10.94 -21.28 -0.30
C VAL A 7 -11.22 -20.40 0.92
N PHE A 8 -12.38 -20.57 1.56
CA PHE A 8 -12.80 -19.77 2.71
C PHE A 8 -13.06 -20.68 3.92
N HIS A 9 -12.59 -20.26 5.10
CA HIS A 9 -12.92 -20.93 6.35
C HIS A 9 -14.43 -20.88 6.66
N SER A 10 -15.09 -19.75 6.36
CA SER A 10 -16.55 -19.59 6.31
C SER A 10 -16.90 -18.57 5.22
N PRO A 11 -17.62 -18.97 4.16
CA PRO A 11 -18.06 -18.06 3.09
C PRO A 11 -18.96 -16.92 3.58
N GLU A 12 -19.83 -17.21 4.54
CA GLU A 12 -20.80 -16.25 5.08
C GLU A 12 -20.11 -15.17 5.91
N ALA A 13 -19.18 -15.57 6.80
CA ALA A 13 -18.38 -14.65 7.58
C ALA A 13 -17.50 -13.77 6.67
N PHE A 14 -16.83 -14.38 5.69
CA PHE A 14 -16.01 -13.63 4.73
C PHE A 14 -16.81 -12.57 3.98
N LYS A 15 -18.03 -12.91 3.53
CA LYS A 15 -18.89 -11.96 2.82
C LYS A 15 -19.25 -10.75 3.69
N LEU A 16 -19.68 -10.99 4.92
CA LEU A 16 -20.04 -9.92 5.86
C LEU A 16 -18.84 -9.01 6.19
N ASP A 17 -17.69 -9.61 6.47
CA ASP A 17 -16.46 -8.88 6.78
C ASP A 17 -15.96 -8.08 5.56
N TYR A 18 -16.03 -8.67 4.36
CA TYR A 18 -15.66 -7.99 3.13
C TYR A 18 -16.58 -6.80 2.83
N GLU A 19 -17.89 -6.95 2.94
CA GLU A 19 -18.84 -5.85 2.72
C GLU A 19 -18.65 -4.70 3.71
N LYS A 20 -18.24 -5.01 4.95
CA LYS A 20 -17.89 -4.00 5.95
C LYS A 20 -16.57 -3.31 5.61
N MET A 21 -15.54 -4.09 5.30
CA MET A 21 -14.23 -3.59 4.86
C MET A 21 -14.38 -2.67 3.64
N GLU A 22 -15.20 -3.04 2.66
CA GLU A 22 -15.42 -2.26 1.44
C GLU A 22 -15.93 -0.84 1.74
N LYS A 23 -16.75 -0.67 2.78
CA LYS A 23 -17.36 0.62 3.17
C LYS A 23 -16.48 1.44 4.10
N GLU A 24 -15.77 0.77 5.00
CA GLU A 24 -15.09 1.42 6.12
C GLU A 24 -13.58 1.58 5.89
N LEU A 25 -12.94 0.69 5.13
CA LEU A 25 -11.48 0.71 4.98
C LEU A 25 -11.01 2.04 4.37
N ARG A 26 -10.02 2.64 5.03
CA ARG A 26 -9.38 3.89 4.62
C ARG A 26 -7.89 3.69 4.64
N VAL A 27 -7.27 3.92 3.49
CA VAL A 27 -5.84 3.77 3.27
C VAL A 27 -5.25 5.14 2.98
N PHE A 28 -4.44 5.63 3.90
CA PHE A 28 -3.64 6.83 3.66
C PHE A 28 -2.36 6.41 2.95
N VAL A 29 -2.13 6.99 1.79
CA VAL A 29 -0.89 6.79 1.04
C VAL A 29 -0.02 8.02 1.25
N TYR A 30 1.18 7.84 1.79
CA TYR A 30 2.12 8.95 1.95
C TYR A 30 2.38 9.60 0.57
N PRO A 31 2.38 10.95 0.50
CA PRO A 31 2.72 11.64 -0.73
C PRO A 31 4.12 11.22 -1.19
N ASP A 32 4.33 11.22 -2.51
CA ASP A 32 5.65 10.92 -3.07
C ASP A 32 6.65 11.96 -2.54
N GLY A 33 7.82 11.51 -2.10
CA GLY A 33 8.91 12.35 -1.57
C GLY A 33 9.70 13.04 -2.68
N ASP A 34 10.92 13.51 -2.38
CA ASP A 34 11.81 14.16 -3.35
C ASP A 34 12.05 13.24 -4.60
N PRO A 35 12.02 13.76 -5.84
CA PRO A 35 12.35 13.05 -7.09
C PRO A 35 13.65 12.22 -7.09
N GLU A 36 14.61 12.57 -6.24
CA GLU A 36 15.92 11.92 -6.12
C GLU A 36 15.89 10.68 -5.22
N THR A 37 14.70 10.28 -4.77
CA THR A 37 14.54 9.28 -3.71
C THR A 37 14.01 7.94 -4.20
N TYR A 38 13.90 7.00 -3.26
CA TYR A 38 13.32 5.69 -3.53
C TYR A 38 11.78 5.75 -3.65
N PHE A 39 11.16 6.89 -3.37
CA PHE A 39 9.72 7.05 -3.09
C PHE A 39 8.95 7.55 -4.29
N HIS A 40 8.96 6.73 -5.33
CA HIS A 40 8.16 7.02 -6.52
C HIS A 40 7.35 5.81 -6.91
N THR A 41 6.09 6.11 -7.23
CA THR A 41 5.24 5.21 -8.00
C THR A 41 6.03 4.75 -9.25
N PRO A 42 6.23 3.44 -9.48
CA PRO A 42 7.01 2.96 -10.60
C PRO A 42 6.49 3.54 -11.93
N ARG A 43 7.30 4.36 -12.63
CA ARG A 43 6.89 5.00 -13.89
C ARG A 43 6.57 4.00 -15.02
N LYS A 44 7.04 2.75 -14.91
CA LYS A 44 6.78 1.68 -15.87
C LYS A 44 6.28 0.42 -15.15
N LEU A 45 5.05 0.02 -15.45
CA LEU A 45 4.39 -1.21 -14.97
C LEU A 45 4.89 -2.45 -15.73
N THR A 46 6.20 -2.62 -15.90
CA THR A 46 6.79 -3.70 -16.71
C THR A 46 7.75 -4.57 -15.89
N GLY A 47 7.88 -5.83 -16.29
CA GLY A 47 8.78 -6.80 -15.65
C GLY A 47 8.25 -7.40 -14.35
N LYS A 48 9.12 -8.07 -13.59
CA LYS A 48 8.77 -8.89 -12.42
C LYS A 48 8.26 -8.12 -11.18
N TYR A 49 8.27 -6.79 -11.23
CA TYR A 49 7.77 -5.91 -10.16
C TYR A 49 6.50 -5.16 -10.59
N SER A 50 5.87 -5.56 -11.69
CA SER A 50 4.63 -4.94 -12.18
C SER A 50 3.50 -5.02 -11.16
N SER A 51 3.40 -6.10 -10.39
CA SER A 51 2.39 -6.27 -9.34
C SER A 51 2.48 -5.21 -8.24
N GLU A 52 3.68 -4.82 -7.82
CA GLU A 52 3.92 -3.75 -6.84
C GLU A 52 3.42 -2.39 -7.38
N GLY A 53 3.76 -2.08 -8.64
CA GLY A 53 3.27 -0.87 -9.29
C GLY A 53 1.75 -0.84 -9.46
N TYR A 54 1.14 -1.96 -9.85
CA TYR A 54 -0.33 -2.06 -9.96
C TYR A 54 -1.01 -1.92 -8.60
N PHE A 55 -0.41 -2.47 -7.53
CA PHE A 55 -0.93 -2.32 -6.18
C PHE A 55 -0.99 -0.83 -5.78
N PHE A 56 0.11 -0.09 -5.93
CA PHE A 56 0.13 1.33 -5.58
C PHE A 56 -0.86 2.15 -6.42
N LYS A 57 -0.92 1.88 -7.73
CA LYS A 57 -1.88 2.54 -8.62
C LYS A 57 -3.32 2.27 -8.19
N ASN A 58 -3.67 1.00 -8.00
CA ASN A 58 -5.03 0.59 -7.67
C ASN A 58 -5.47 1.16 -6.32
N ILE A 59 -4.59 1.19 -5.31
CA ILE A 59 -4.91 1.80 -4.02
C ILE A 59 -5.14 3.32 -4.16
N LYS A 60 -4.22 4.04 -4.82
CA LYS A 60 -4.34 5.50 -5.02
C LYS A 60 -5.60 5.89 -5.81
N GLU A 61 -6.02 5.06 -6.77
CA GLU A 61 -7.21 5.29 -7.60
C GLU A 61 -8.50 4.69 -7.01
N SER A 62 -8.42 3.95 -5.91
CA SER A 62 -9.58 3.31 -5.28
C SER A 62 -10.35 4.24 -4.36
N HIS A 63 -11.60 3.87 -4.06
CA HIS A 63 -12.42 4.50 -3.02
C HIS A 63 -11.86 4.29 -1.60
N PHE A 64 -10.90 3.39 -1.42
CA PHE A 64 -10.22 3.19 -0.15
C PHE A 64 -9.25 4.31 0.18
N PHE A 65 -8.80 5.10 -0.81
CA PHE A 65 -7.87 6.18 -0.56
C PHE A 65 -8.48 7.26 0.36
N THR A 66 -7.69 7.71 1.33
CA THR A 66 -7.98 8.90 2.13
C THR A 66 -6.80 9.86 2.13
N ALA A 67 -7.07 11.16 1.99
CA ALA A 67 -6.11 12.23 2.22
C ALA A 67 -6.07 12.67 3.68
N ASP A 68 -7.04 12.25 4.50
CA ASP A 68 -7.07 12.50 5.93
C ASP A 68 -6.43 11.32 6.68
N SER A 69 -5.24 11.57 7.22
CA SER A 69 -4.50 10.61 8.04
C SER A 69 -5.22 10.21 9.34
N LEU A 70 -6.09 11.07 9.88
CA LEU A 70 -6.82 10.81 11.12
C LEU A 70 -7.96 9.80 10.93
N GLN A 71 -8.44 9.65 9.70
CA GLN A 71 -9.47 8.68 9.32
C GLN A 71 -8.87 7.38 8.78
N ALA A 72 -7.54 7.27 8.70
CA ALA A 72 -6.88 6.15 8.09
C ALA A 72 -6.87 4.92 9.02
N HIS A 73 -7.23 3.77 8.45
CA HIS A 73 -7.10 2.46 9.08
C HIS A 73 -5.76 1.80 8.72
N LEU A 74 -5.21 2.13 7.55
CA LEU A 74 -3.95 1.61 7.04
C LEU A 74 -3.10 2.75 6.48
N PHE A 75 -1.80 2.70 6.75
CA PHE A 75 -0.81 3.62 6.19
C PHE A 75 0.06 2.86 5.19
N SER A 76 0.07 3.33 3.94
CA SER A 76 0.84 2.75 2.85
C SER A 76 1.98 3.69 2.46
N ILE A 77 3.20 3.18 2.51
CA ILE A 77 4.39 3.90 2.04
C ILE A 77 4.71 3.35 0.64
N PRO A 78 4.70 4.18 -0.42
CA PRO A 78 4.91 3.73 -1.80
C PRO A 78 6.39 3.45 -2.10
N ILE A 79 6.97 2.46 -1.41
CA ILE A 79 8.37 2.06 -1.55
C ILE A 79 8.49 0.94 -2.57
N SER A 80 9.43 1.06 -3.52
CA SER A 80 9.76 -0.06 -4.40
C SER A 80 10.85 -0.96 -3.80
N CYS A 81 10.50 -2.21 -3.54
CA CYS A 81 11.46 -3.25 -3.12
C CYS A 81 12.60 -3.43 -4.12
N HIS A 82 12.36 -3.18 -5.41
CA HIS A 82 13.39 -3.22 -6.43
C HIS A 82 14.43 -2.12 -6.24
N LYS A 83 13.99 -0.89 -5.95
CA LYS A 83 14.86 0.26 -5.68
C LYS A 83 15.57 0.16 -4.34
N MET A 84 14.96 -0.51 -3.36
CA MET A 84 15.57 -0.83 -2.07
C MET A 84 16.62 -1.96 -2.14
N ARG A 85 16.78 -2.64 -3.28
CA ARG A 85 17.74 -3.75 -3.35
C ARG A 85 19.18 -3.21 -3.40
N GLY A 86 19.98 -3.54 -2.40
CA GLY A 86 21.41 -3.19 -2.33
C GLY A 86 21.72 -1.89 -1.58
N LYS A 87 20.68 -1.22 -1.08
CA LYS A 87 20.78 -0.14 -0.11
C LYS A 87 19.74 -0.49 0.93
N LEU A 88 20.09 -0.76 2.20
CA LEU A 88 19.26 -0.43 3.37
C LEU A 88 19.53 -1.31 4.60
N ASN A 89 19.51 -0.66 5.76
CA ASN A 89 18.73 -1.21 6.86
C ASN A 89 17.27 -0.77 6.66
N GLY A 90 16.40 -1.68 6.22
CA GLY A 90 14.98 -1.36 5.97
C GLY A 90 14.24 -0.84 7.20
N TYR A 91 14.79 -1.11 8.39
CA TYR A 91 14.34 -0.57 9.67
C TYR A 91 14.49 0.95 9.79
N VAL A 92 15.56 1.53 9.22
CA VAL A 92 15.84 2.97 9.32
C VAL A 92 14.81 3.76 8.51
N LEU A 93 14.44 3.27 7.32
CA LEU A 93 13.38 3.90 6.52
C LEU A 93 12.02 3.90 7.22
N CYS A 94 11.61 2.76 7.77
CA CYS A 94 10.34 2.72 8.51
C CYS A 94 10.35 3.65 9.73
N GLN A 95 11.51 3.87 10.37
CA GLN A 95 11.66 4.82 11.47
C GLN A 95 11.60 6.28 11.02
N GLU A 96 12.25 6.65 9.91
CA GLU A 96 12.20 8.02 9.35
C GLU A 96 10.76 8.38 8.94
N TYR A 97 10.02 7.45 8.35
CA TYR A 97 8.61 7.63 8.04
C TYR A 97 7.72 7.76 9.28
N ALA A 98 7.99 6.99 10.34
CA ALA A 98 7.22 7.06 11.58
C ALA A 98 7.49 8.37 12.36
N THR A 99 8.64 9.00 12.14
CA THR A 99 9.04 10.24 12.83
C THR A 99 8.70 11.52 12.04
N GLY A 100 8.34 11.40 10.77
CA GLY A 100 7.92 12.53 9.93
C GLY A 100 9.07 13.44 9.50
N ASP A 101 10.31 12.98 9.60
CA ASP A 101 11.49 13.72 9.15
C ASP A 101 11.70 13.52 7.65
N PHE A 102 10.81 14.12 6.85
CA PHE A 102 10.83 14.05 5.39
C PHE A 102 11.98 14.87 4.75
N ALA A 103 12.80 15.55 5.55
CA ALA A 103 13.84 16.47 5.05
C ALA A 103 15.16 15.80 4.68
N GLN A 104 15.34 14.51 4.99
CA GLN A 104 16.53 13.73 4.61
C GLN A 104 16.25 12.59 3.62
N ILE A 105 15.00 12.49 3.18
CA ILE A 105 14.57 11.51 2.22
C ILE A 105 14.56 12.18 0.86
#